data_AF-A0A3D2EVT0-F1
#
_entry.id   AF-A0A3D2EVT0-F1
#
_cell.length_a   1.000
_cell.length_b   1.000
_cell.length_c   1.000
_cell.angle_alpha   90.00
_cell.angle_beta   90.00
_cell.angle_gamma   90.00
#
_symmetry.space_group_name_H-M   'P 1'
#
loop_
_entity.id
_entity.type
_entity.pdbx_description
1 polymer ?
#
loop_
_entity_poly.entity_id
_entity_poly.type
_entity_poly.pdbx_seq_one_letter_code
_entity_poly.pdbx_strand_id
1 'polypeptide(L)'
;MAISITKPSVGGSQDSWGQTINDALDTIVNGVNGTSGTVSPDLSALKINGTTVTSTPQELNKLDGYTGDHTDLNLLDGAVSNTVVNSKAVVYGPAGEVQATTIDLGNWTITESSNILYFATSGTNKMKLDASGNLTVVGNITAYGTM
;
A
#
# COMPACT_ATOMS: atom_id res chain seq x y z
N MET A 1 21.84 9.81 -17.36
CA MET A 1 22.94 10.37 -18.18
C MET A 1 23.90 11.03 -17.19
N ALA A 2 25.20 10.76 -17.25
CA ALA A 2 26.14 11.41 -16.34
C ALA A 2 26.18 12.93 -16.63
N ILE A 3 26.20 13.76 -15.59
CA ILE A 3 26.42 15.20 -15.76
C ILE A 3 27.86 15.39 -16.23
N SER A 4 28.07 16.05 -17.38
CA SER A 4 29.38 16.46 -17.86
C SER A 4 29.58 17.95 -17.66
N ILE A 5 30.73 18.36 -17.11
CA ILE A 5 31.12 19.75 -16.96
C ILE A 5 32.29 20.08 -17.88
N THR A 6 32.20 21.20 -18.59
CA THR A 6 33.32 21.74 -19.37
C THR A 6 34.20 22.55 -18.44
N LYS A 7 35.50 22.24 -18.39
CA LYS A 7 36.46 22.96 -17.55
C LYS A 7 37.22 24.00 -18.39
N PRO A 8 37.60 25.14 -17.81
CA PRO A 8 38.52 26.07 -18.47
C PRO A 8 39.90 25.42 -18.68
N SER A 9 40.58 25.80 -19.76
CA SER A 9 41.96 25.37 -20.04
C SER A 9 42.97 26.39 -19.52
N VAL A 10 44.02 25.91 -18.83
CA VAL A 10 45.12 26.76 -18.36
C VAL A 10 45.94 27.23 -19.55
N GLY A 11 46.06 28.56 -19.71
CA GLY A 11 46.80 29.17 -20.83
C GLY A 11 46.04 29.25 -22.16
N GLY A 12 44.81 28.71 -22.25
CA GLY A 12 44.00 28.74 -23.47
C GLY A 12 42.58 29.32 -23.32
N SER A 13 42.18 29.71 -22.11
CA SER A 13 40.83 30.25 -21.85
C SER A 13 40.86 31.57 -21.07
N GLN A 14 41.98 32.31 -21.07
CA GLN A 14 42.21 33.45 -20.18
C GLN A 14 41.04 34.44 -20.09
N ASP A 15 40.40 34.76 -21.23
CA ASP A 15 39.30 35.73 -21.29
C ASP A 15 37.91 35.09 -21.17
N SER A 16 37.80 33.76 -21.17
CA SER A 16 36.54 33.01 -21.15
C SER A 16 36.32 32.16 -19.89
N TRP A 17 37.24 32.22 -18.91
CA TRP A 17 37.11 31.47 -17.65
C TRP A 17 35.81 31.76 -16.93
N GLY A 18 35.41 33.03 -16.81
CA GLY A 18 34.19 33.42 -16.12
C GLY A 18 32.94 32.79 -16.74
N GLN A 19 32.78 32.92 -18.06
CA GLN A 19 31.64 32.31 -18.75
C GLN A 19 31.67 30.77 -18.66
N THR A 20 32.83 30.17 -18.90
CA THR A 20 32.98 28.70 -18.87
C THR A 20 32.65 28.13 -17.48
N ILE A 21 33.03 28.83 -16.41
CA ILE A 21 32.71 28.44 -15.04
C ILE A 21 31.22 28.61 -14.75
N ASN A 22 30.63 29.75 -15.15
CA ASN A 22 29.20 30.00 -14.96
C ASN A 22 28.36 28.93 -15.68
N ASP A 23 28.68 28.59 -16.93
CA ASP A 23 27.98 27.54 -17.68
C ASP A 23 28.13 26.15 -17.02
N ALA A 24 29.30 25.86 -16.46
CA ALA A 24 29.53 24.62 -15.72
C ALA A 24 28.71 24.56 -14.42
N LEU A 25 28.62 25.67 -13.69
CA LEU A 25 27.78 25.80 -12.50
C LEU A 25 26.30 25.69 -12.85
N ASP A 26 25.85 26.34 -13.92
CA ASP A 26 24.49 26.24 -14.42
C ASP A 26 24.15 24.80 -14.82
N THR A 27 25.08 24.08 -15.46
CA THR A 27 24.90 22.67 -15.78
C THR A 27 24.68 21.81 -14.52
N ILE A 28 25.42 22.09 -13.44
CA ILE A 28 25.25 21.40 -12.16
C ILE A 28 23.89 21.75 -11.53
N VAL A 29 23.55 23.05 -11.46
CA VAL A 29 22.30 23.54 -10.87
C VAL A 29 21.09 22.96 -11.60
N ASN A 30 21.11 23.00 -12.95
CA ASN A 30 20.03 22.46 -13.78
C ASN A 30 19.86 20.95 -13.59
N GLY A 31 20.97 20.21 -13.47
CA GLY A 31 20.93 18.79 -13.15
C GLY A 31 20.29 18.53 -11.79
N VAL A 32 20.82 19.15 -10.72
CA VAL A 32 20.34 18.94 -9.34
C VAL A 32 18.88 19.34 -9.16
N ASN A 33 18.43 20.43 -9.80
CA ASN A 33 17.04 20.89 -9.74
C ASN A 33 16.11 20.11 -10.69
N GLY A 34 16.61 19.12 -11.43
CA GLY A 34 15.80 18.34 -12.38
C GLY A 34 15.24 19.16 -13.55
N THR A 35 15.84 20.32 -13.85
CA THR A 35 15.40 21.22 -14.94
C THR A 35 15.86 20.71 -16.31
N SER A 36 16.97 19.97 -16.37
CA SER A 36 17.43 19.26 -17.58
C SER A 36 18.25 18.02 -17.21
N GLY A 37 17.93 16.89 -17.84
CA GLY A 37 18.56 15.60 -17.57
C GLY A 37 18.09 14.93 -16.26
N THR A 38 18.27 13.61 -16.17
CA THR A 38 18.02 12.85 -14.94
C THR A 38 19.33 12.65 -14.20
N VAL A 39 19.46 13.24 -13.02
CA VAL A 39 20.49 12.84 -12.07
C VAL A 39 20.06 11.47 -11.56
N SER A 40 20.81 10.44 -11.95
CA SER A 40 20.69 9.08 -11.42
C SER A 40 21.91 8.82 -10.54
N PRO A 41 22.04 9.50 -9.39
CA PRO A 41 23.19 9.32 -8.54
C PRO A 41 23.19 7.88 -8.01
N ASP A 42 24.35 7.22 -8.09
CA ASP A 42 24.56 5.93 -7.43
C ASP A 42 24.79 6.20 -5.94
N LEU A 43 23.69 6.48 -5.24
CA LEU A 43 23.71 6.79 -3.82
C LEU A 43 23.76 5.50 -3.01
N SER A 44 24.71 5.41 -2.09
CA SER A 44 24.71 4.33 -1.10
C SER A 44 23.56 4.44 -0.09
N ALA A 45 22.93 5.61 0.04
CA ALA A 45 21.72 5.83 0.84
C ALA A 45 20.95 7.07 0.35
N LEU A 46 19.61 6.97 0.25
CA LEU A 46 18.74 8.12 0.05
C LEU A 46 18.50 8.82 1.40
N LYS A 47 18.75 10.14 1.47
CA LYS A 47 18.45 10.95 2.66
C LYS A 47 17.48 12.07 2.32
N ILE A 48 16.44 12.23 3.13
CA ILE A 48 15.43 13.29 2.98
C ILE A 48 15.39 14.07 4.29
N ASN A 49 15.63 15.37 4.21
CA ASN A 49 15.67 16.27 5.37
C ASN A 49 16.60 15.76 6.51
N GLY A 50 17.77 15.23 6.14
CA GLY A 50 18.74 14.67 7.09
C GLY A 50 18.44 13.25 7.59
N THR A 51 17.24 12.72 7.37
CA THR A 51 16.85 11.35 7.74
C THR A 51 17.15 10.38 6.60
N THR A 52 17.74 9.22 6.93
CA THR A 52 18.00 8.18 5.93
C THR A 52 16.73 7.38 5.67
N VAL A 53 16.36 7.21 4.40
CA VAL A 53 15.30 6.30 3.98
C VAL A 53 15.86 4.88 4.06
N THR A 54 15.25 4.03 4.88
CA THR A 54 15.73 2.66 5.11
C THR A 54 15.13 1.63 4.16
N SER A 55 14.01 1.95 3.52
CA SER A 55 13.39 1.09 2.50
C SER A 55 14.30 0.93 1.28
N THR A 56 14.40 -0.30 0.79
CA THR A 56 15.03 -0.62 -0.49
C THR A 56 14.23 -0.03 -1.66
N PRO A 57 14.85 0.14 -2.84
CA PRO A 57 14.12 0.51 -4.05
C PRO A 57 12.96 -0.44 -4.34
N GLN A 58 13.11 -1.75 -4.08
CA GLN A 58 12.08 -2.75 -4.30
C GLN A 58 10.86 -2.56 -3.37
N GLU A 59 11.09 -2.19 -2.11
CA GLU A 59 10.00 -1.89 -1.16
C GLU A 59 9.27 -0.61 -1.55
N LEU A 60 9.99 0.47 -1.90
CA LEU A 60 9.39 1.73 -2.36
C LEU A 60 8.59 1.56 -3.65
N ASN A 61 9.10 0.77 -4.59
CA ASN A 61 8.41 0.49 -5.85
C ASN A 61 7.12 -0.34 -5.67
N LYS A 62 6.84 -0.91 -4.49
CA LYS A 62 5.50 -1.48 -4.21
C LYS A 62 4.42 -0.41 -4.11
N LEU A 63 4.79 0.84 -3.87
CA LEU A 63 3.89 1.98 -3.89
C LEU A 63 3.72 2.58 -5.29
N ASP A 64 4.44 2.08 -6.30
CA ASP A 64 4.25 2.50 -7.68
C ASP A 64 2.86 2.08 -8.16
N GLY A 65 2.05 3.06 -8.56
CA GLY A 65 0.66 2.84 -8.93
C GLY A 65 -0.31 2.68 -7.75
N TYR A 66 0.10 2.96 -6.51
CA TYR A 66 -0.84 3.03 -5.38
C TYR A 66 -1.85 4.17 -5.61
N THR A 67 -3.14 3.85 -5.53
CA THR A 67 -4.24 4.79 -5.79
C THR A 67 -4.99 5.23 -4.53
N GLY A 68 -4.65 4.68 -3.37
CA GLY A 68 -5.22 5.11 -2.09
C GLY A 68 -4.65 6.45 -1.63
N ASP A 69 -5.14 6.92 -0.49
CA ASP A 69 -4.65 8.15 0.13
C ASP A 69 -3.52 7.83 1.12
N HIS A 70 -2.70 8.81 1.47
CA HIS A 70 -1.69 8.66 2.52
C HIS A 70 -2.33 8.23 3.86
N THR A 71 -3.60 8.55 4.08
CA THR A 71 -4.36 8.16 5.28
C THR A 71 -4.55 6.65 5.39
N ASP A 72 -4.66 5.94 4.26
CA ASP A 72 -4.78 4.48 4.23
C ASP A 72 -3.46 3.80 4.61
N LEU A 73 -2.32 4.34 4.15
CA LEU A 73 -1.01 3.86 4.57
C LEU A 73 -0.81 4.05 6.08
N ASN A 74 -1.38 5.11 6.66
CA ASN A 74 -1.35 5.31 8.12
C ASN A 74 -2.22 4.27 8.87
N LEU A 75 -3.21 3.66 8.23
CA LEU A 75 -3.97 2.53 8.81
C LEU A 75 -3.16 1.23 8.74
N LEU A 76 -2.35 1.06 7.70
CA LEU A 76 -1.44 -0.09 7.56
C LEU A 76 -0.21 0.06 8.47
N ASP A 77 0.22 1.29 8.73
CA ASP A 77 1.28 1.59 9.69
C ASP A 77 0.85 1.18 11.10
N GLY A 78 1.55 0.19 11.66
CA GLY A 78 1.20 -0.43 12.92
C GLY A 78 0.08 -1.47 12.83
N ALA A 79 -0.48 -1.74 11.63
CA ALA A 79 -1.23 -2.96 11.42
C ALA A 79 -0.28 -4.15 11.49
N VAL A 80 -0.78 -5.25 12.04
CA VAL A 80 0.01 -6.47 12.25
C VAL A 80 -0.79 -7.61 11.66
N SER A 81 -0.17 -8.43 10.81
CA SER A 81 -0.83 -9.63 10.27
C SER A 81 -1.39 -10.45 11.41
N ASN A 82 -2.61 -10.95 11.21
CA ASN A 82 -3.30 -11.76 12.19
C ASN A 82 -3.62 -11.00 13.49
N THR A 83 -3.58 -9.66 13.51
CA THR A 83 -3.90 -8.83 14.69
C THR A 83 -4.77 -7.65 14.28
N VAL A 84 -5.94 -7.51 14.93
CA VAL A 84 -6.75 -6.29 14.81
C VAL A 84 -6.21 -5.25 15.77
N VAL A 85 -5.74 -4.13 15.24
CA VAL A 85 -5.31 -2.97 16.03
C VAL A 85 -6.38 -1.89 15.93
N ASN A 86 -6.73 -1.28 17.06
CA ASN A 86 -7.76 -0.23 17.10
C ASN A 86 -7.40 0.90 16.13
N SER A 87 -8.38 1.31 15.33
CA SER A 87 -8.22 2.37 14.33
C SER A 87 -7.14 2.08 13.28
N LYS A 88 -6.87 0.79 12.98
CA LYS A 88 -5.93 0.33 11.96
C LYS A 88 -6.56 -0.68 11.01
N ALA A 89 -5.85 -0.99 9.94
CA ALA A 89 -6.25 -2.00 8.97
C ALA A 89 -6.21 -3.42 9.56
N VAL A 90 -7.10 -4.30 9.08
CA VAL A 90 -7.14 -5.73 9.40
C VAL A 90 -6.41 -6.50 8.32
N VAL A 91 -5.41 -7.30 8.71
CA VAL A 91 -4.62 -8.13 7.79
C VAL A 91 -4.80 -9.59 8.17
N TYR A 92 -5.21 -10.42 7.21
CA TYR A 92 -5.41 -11.85 7.43
C TYR A 92 -4.10 -12.56 7.78
N GLY A 93 -4.21 -13.67 8.48
CA GLY A 93 -3.10 -14.53 8.84
C GLY A 93 -2.69 -15.47 7.69
N PRO A 94 -1.60 -16.23 7.86
CA PRO A 94 -1.02 -17.05 6.80
C PRO A 94 -1.94 -18.18 6.27
N ALA A 95 -3.05 -18.51 6.95
CA ALA A 95 -4.04 -19.49 6.50
C ALA A 95 -5.33 -18.84 5.96
N GLY A 96 -5.33 -17.52 5.72
CA GLY A 96 -6.50 -16.78 5.21
C GLY A 96 -7.50 -16.36 6.30
N GLU A 97 -7.12 -16.45 7.56
CA GLU A 97 -7.95 -16.18 8.72
C GLU A 97 -7.93 -14.69 9.11
N VAL A 98 -9.06 -14.17 9.61
CA VAL A 98 -9.13 -12.85 10.25
C VAL A 98 -9.36 -13.04 11.74
N GLN A 99 -8.40 -12.60 12.56
CA GLN A 99 -8.48 -12.66 14.02
C GLN A 99 -9.08 -11.37 14.60
N ALA A 100 -10.39 -11.20 14.42
CA ALA A 100 -11.14 -10.12 15.07
C ALA A 100 -11.45 -10.44 16.53
N THR A 101 -11.16 -9.50 17.45
CA THR A 101 -11.47 -9.66 18.89
C THR A 101 -12.99 -9.67 19.15
N THR A 102 -13.77 -8.95 18.34
CA THR A 102 -15.24 -9.01 18.31
C THR A 102 -15.72 -8.83 16.87
N ILE A 103 -16.65 -9.66 16.44
CA ILE A 103 -17.51 -9.36 15.29
C ILE A 103 -18.86 -9.02 15.90
N ASP A 104 -19.20 -7.73 15.91
CA ASP A 104 -20.56 -7.35 16.26
C ASP A 104 -21.49 -7.85 15.16
N LEU A 105 -22.24 -8.90 15.49
CA LEU A 105 -23.29 -9.51 14.67
C LEU A 105 -24.68 -9.21 15.27
N GLY A 106 -24.76 -8.44 16.36
CA GLY A 106 -25.89 -8.47 17.27
C GLY A 106 -26.14 -9.89 17.83
N ASN A 107 -27.40 -10.36 17.84
CA ASN A 107 -27.81 -11.68 18.37
C ASN A 107 -27.63 -12.86 17.38
N TRP A 108 -26.81 -12.71 16.34
CA TRP A 108 -26.78 -13.63 15.19
C TRP A 108 -25.48 -14.40 15.05
N THR A 109 -25.57 -15.58 14.46
CA THR A 109 -24.42 -16.40 14.05
C THR A 109 -24.56 -16.84 12.59
N ILE A 110 -23.41 -17.07 11.95
CA ILE A 110 -23.25 -17.65 10.61
C ILE A 110 -22.26 -18.81 10.74
N THR A 111 -22.64 -20.01 10.35
CA THR A 111 -21.77 -21.20 10.50
C THR A 111 -21.94 -22.14 9.33
N GLU A 112 -20.85 -22.56 8.69
CA GLU A 112 -20.87 -23.66 7.72
C GLU A 112 -20.59 -24.99 8.45
N SER A 113 -21.36 -26.03 8.15
CA SER A 113 -21.23 -27.36 8.76
C SER A 113 -21.78 -28.44 7.85
N SER A 114 -20.96 -29.43 7.50
CA SER A 114 -21.33 -30.52 6.59
C SER A 114 -21.74 -30.01 5.21
N ASN A 115 -21.03 -28.97 4.75
CA ASN A 115 -21.37 -28.18 3.57
C ASN A 115 -22.71 -27.45 3.72
N ILE A 116 -23.18 -27.25 4.96
CA ILE A 116 -24.44 -26.58 5.28
C ILE A 116 -24.18 -25.26 6.02
N LEU A 117 -24.54 -24.14 5.42
CA LEU A 117 -24.48 -22.83 6.04
C LEU A 117 -25.74 -22.55 6.87
N TYR A 118 -25.59 -22.45 8.18
CA TYR A 118 -26.59 -22.11 9.17
C TYR A 118 -26.52 -20.65 9.57
N PHE A 119 -27.70 -20.10 9.81
CA PHE A 119 -27.88 -18.83 10.48
C PHE A 119 -28.77 -19.04 11.67
N ALA A 120 -28.29 -18.60 12.82
CA ALA A 120 -29.03 -18.70 14.05
C ALA A 120 -29.17 -17.32 14.66
N THR A 121 -30.33 -17.09 15.27
CA THR A 121 -30.45 -16.04 16.26
C THR A 121 -31.08 -16.65 17.49
N SER A 122 -30.51 -16.32 18.64
CA SER A 122 -30.89 -16.91 19.92
C SER A 122 -30.85 -18.45 19.91
N GLY A 123 -29.87 -19.04 19.22
CA GLY A 123 -29.53 -20.47 19.29
C GLY A 123 -30.49 -21.42 18.57
N THR A 124 -31.61 -20.88 18.10
CA THR A 124 -32.37 -21.61 17.11
C THR A 124 -31.75 -21.27 15.77
N ASN A 125 -31.23 -22.27 15.06
CA ASN A 125 -30.99 -22.16 13.64
C ASN A 125 -32.31 -21.70 13.04
N LYS A 126 -32.38 -20.43 12.70
CA LYS A 126 -33.56 -19.88 12.07
C LYS A 126 -33.58 -20.30 10.62
N MET A 127 -32.41 -20.64 10.11
CA MET A 127 -32.14 -20.92 8.73
C MET A 127 -30.93 -21.85 8.65
N LYS A 128 -30.94 -22.72 7.66
CA LYS A 128 -29.78 -23.44 7.17
C LYS A 128 -29.89 -23.58 5.68
N LEU A 129 -28.76 -23.82 5.04
CA LEU A 129 -28.62 -24.06 3.61
C LEU A 129 -27.70 -25.24 3.47
N ASP A 130 -28.12 -26.36 2.90
CA ASP A 130 -27.25 -27.53 2.82
C ASP A 130 -26.35 -27.60 1.58
N ALA A 131 -25.48 -28.62 1.56
CA ALA A 131 -24.56 -28.90 0.46
C ALA A 131 -25.25 -29.07 -0.90
N SER A 132 -26.52 -29.49 -0.86
CA SER A 132 -27.39 -29.73 -2.01
C SER A 132 -28.26 -28.51 -2.35
N GLY A 133 -28.20 -27.44 -1.55
CA GLY A 133 -28.89 -26.17 -1.81
C GLY A 133 -30.24 -26.03 -1.10
N ASN A 134 -30.59 -26.98 -0.24
CA ASN A 134 -31.87 -26.90 0.42
C ASN A 134 -31.80 -25.90 1.56
N LEU A 135 -32.67 -24.90 1.47
CA LEU A 135 -32.89 -23.96 2.54
C LEU A 135 -33.94 -24.52 3.51
N THR A 136 -33.61 -24.57 4.79
CA THR A 136 -34.58 -24.90 5.84
C THR A 136 -34.64 -23.78 6.84
N VAL A 137 -35.83 -23.19 7.02
CA VAL A 137 -36.07 -22.08 7.96
C VAL A 137 -37.15 -22.52 8.94
N VAL A 138 -36.99 -22.16 10.22
CA VAL A 138 -37.92 -22.56 11.29
C VAL A 138 -39.16 -21.65 11.34
N GLY A 139 -39.20 -20.59 10.52
CA GLY A 139 -40.31 -19.64 10.39
C GLY A 139 -40.72 -19.41 8.92
N ASN A 140 -41.69 -18.51 8.70
CA ASN A 140 -42.16 -18.18 7.36
C ASN A 140 -41.00 -17.71 6.48
N ILE A 141 -40.85 -18.38 5.34
CA ILE A 141 -40.08 -17.84 4.24
C ILE A 141 -41.09 -17.09 3.40
N THR A 142 -41.05 -15.77 3.52
CA THR A 142 -41.81 -14.96 2.59
C THR A 142 -41.04 -14.94 1.28
N ALA A 143 -41.31 -15.94 0.44
CA ALA A 143 -40.67 -16.15 -0.84
C ALA A 143 -41.50 -15.46 -1.92
N TYR A 144 -40.87 -14.54 -2.64
CA TYR A 144 -41.52 -13.76 -3.66
C TYR A 144 -40.82 -14.00 -4.98
N GLY A 145 -41.62 -14.28 -6.01
CA GLY A 145 -41.12 -14.46 -7.37
C GLY A 145 -41.69 -15.68 -8.04
N THR A 146 -41.57 -15.66 -9.36
CA THR A 146 -41.79 -16.86 -10.18
C THR A 146 -40.58 -17.74 -9.96
N MET A 147 -40.79 -18.71 -9.09
CA MET A 147 -39.87 -19.82 -8.88
C MET A 147 -39.67 -20.60 -10.18
#